data_AF-A0AAW1JDU8-F1
#
_entry.id   AF-A0AAW1JDU8-F1
#
_cell.length_a   1.000
_cell.length_b   1.000
_cell.length_c   1.000
_cell.angle_alpha   90.00
_cell.angle_beta   90.00
_cell.angle_gamma   90.00
#
_symmetry.space_group_name_H-M   'P 1'
#
loop_
_entity.id
_entity.type
_entity.pdbx_description
1 polymer ?
#
loop_
_entity_poly.entity_id
_entity_poly.type
_entity_poly.pdbx_seq_one_letter_code
_entity_poly.pdbx_strand_id
1 'polypeptide(L)'
;MEDSVVITDIENDDFFGQFLPGAAKSTLQNSMSITEQVTKLGEGIDRLTKELNKHILLKHGDLLRQANHATQLQEVLNTMNAHVQNLFANAERLKMQIHRPYHTLEQHTRILGRLHLASHILRQVNRIQQLNRRLSNTNDYIQKASILQELEQIAADTELSDIDAIAMELRNIRKDTLYTMRLETM
;
A
#
# COMPACT_ATOMS: atom_id res chain seq x y z
N MET A 1 0.27 50.39 -14.24
CA MET A 1 -0.59 51.35 -14.99
C MET A 1 0.14 52.66 -15.25
N GLU A 2 1.13 53.04 -14.45
CA GLU A 2 1.93 54.27 -14.63
C GLU A 2 2.94 54.21 -15.80
N ASP A 3 3.47 53.03 -16.12
CA ASP A 3 4.59 52.90 -17.09
C ASP A 3 4.16 53.01 -18.57
N SER A 4 2.88 52.75 -18.88
CA SER A 4 2.31 53.04 -20.20
C SER A 4 2.14 54.54 -20.42
N VAL A 5 1.98 55.31 -19.34
CA VAL A 5 1.64 56.73 -19.38
C VAL A 5 2.85 57.52 -19.88
N VAL A 6 4.06 57.21 -19.43
CA VAL A 6 5.28 57.95 -19.84
C VAL A 6 5.62 57.75 -21.31
N ILE A 7 5.47 56.54 -21.85
CA ILE A 7 5.70 56.27 -23.28
C ILE A 7 4.62 56.98 -24.11
N THR A 8 3.35 56.91 -23.69
CA THR A 8 2.28 57.67 -24.36
C THR A 8 2.45 59.18 -24.21
N ASP A 9 3.02 59.67 -23.12
CA ASP A 9 3.27 61.09 -22.89
C ASP A 9 4.40 61.61 -23.80
N ILE A 10 5.44 60.80 -24.02
CA ILE A 10 6.53 61.11 -24.95
C ILE A 10 6.07 60.99 -26.40
N GLU A 11 5.21 60.02 -26.72
CA GLU A 11 4.62 59.87 -28.06
C GLU A 11 3.65 61.00 -28.43
N ASN A 12 2.89 61.51 -27.45
CA ASN A 12 1.94 62.61 -27.64
C ASN A 12 2.54 64.01 -27.44
N ASP A 13 3.82 64.13 -27.05
CA ASP A 13 4.50 65.42 -26.91
C ASP A 13 4.84 66.00 -28.29
N ASP A 14 4.34 67.20 -28.58
CA ASP A 14 4.54 67.92 -29.85
C ASP A 14 6.02 68.10 -30.24
N PHE A 15 6.95 68.08 -29.28
CA PHE A 15 8.39 68.17 -29.51
C PHE A 15 9.02 66.79 -29.76
N PHE A 16 8.73 65.79 -28.93
CA PHE A 16 9.34 64.45 -29.06
C PHE A 16 8.77 63.66 -30.25
N GLY A 17 7.49 63.87 -30.58
CA GLY A 17 6.83 63.27 -31.74
C GLY A 17 7.51 63.61 -33.07
N GLN A 18 8.18 64.76 -33.18
CA GLN A 18 8.95 65.17 -34.38
C GLN A 18 10.17 64.28 -34.66
N PHE A 19 10.64 63.53 -33.65
CA PHE A 19 11.77 62.62 -33.75
C PHE A 19 11.36 61.15 -33.94
N LEU A 20 10.05 60.85 -33.91
CA LEU A 20 9.53 59.50 -34.10
C LEU A 20 9.43 59.12 -35.59
N PRO A 21 9.65 57.83 -35.93
CA PRO A 21 9.62 57.37 -37.30
C PRO A 21 8.20 57.50 -37.89
N GLY A 22 8.04 58.41 -38.86
CA GLY A 22 6.76 58.66 -39.54
C GLY A 22 6.22 60.08 -39.37
N ALA A 23 6.73 60.86 -38.41
CA ALA A 23 6.48 62.29 -38.35
C ALA A 23 7.24 62.98 -39.49
N ALA A 24 6.56 63.82 -40.27
CA ALA A 24 7.21 64.64 -41.27
C ALA A 24 8.31 65.47 -40.58
N LYS A 25 9.50 65.55 -41.19
CA LYS A 25 10.59 66.46 -40.78
C LYS A 25 10.18 67.93 -41.02
N SER A 26 9.01 68.34 -40.54
CA SER A 26 8.56 69.72 -40.61
C SER A 26 9.37 70.49 -39.60
N THR A 27 10.41 71.15 -40.11
CA THR A 27 11.04 72.34 -39.55
C THR A 27 11.14 72.33 -38.04
N LEU A 28 12.29 71.89 -37.50
CA LEU A 28 12.73 72.18 -36.12
C LEU A 28 12.18 73.54 -35.73
N GLN A 29 11.20 73.57 -34.82
CA GLN A 29 10.48 74.80 -34.53
C GLN A 29 11.50 75.89 -34.17
N ASN A 30 11.58 76.93 -35.00
CA ASN A 30 12.50 78.07 -34.87
C ASN A 30 12.19 78.95 -33.62
N SER A 31 11.44 78.43 -32.64
CA SER A 31 11.05 79.13 -31.42
C SER A 31 12.00 78.87 -30.25
N MET A 32 12.78 77.77 -30.26
CA MET A 32 13.73 77.41 -29.21
C MET A 32 15.16 77.45 -29.73
N SER A 33 16.09 77.96 -28.91
CA SER A 33 17.52 77.92 -29.20
C SER A 33 18.00 76.48 -29.34
N ILE A 34 18.97 76.21 -30.22
CA ILE A 34 19.58 74.88 -30.41
C ILE A 34 20.03 74.30 -29.06
N THR A 35 20.53 75.14 -28.15
CA THR A 35 20.93 74.73 -26.80
C THR A 35 19.75 74.20 -25.99
N GLU A 36 18.58 74.83 -26.09
CA GLU A 36 17.36 74.44 -25.36
C GLU A 36 16.74 73.15 -25.93
N GLN A 37 16.85 72.96 -27.25
CA GLN A 37 16.43 71.72 -27.91
C GLN A 37 17.30 70.55 -27.47
N VAL A 38 18.62 70.74 -27.37
CA VAL A 38 19.56 69.72 -26.90
C VAL A 38 19.33 69.40 -25.43
N THR A 39 19.07 70.39 -24.57
CA THR A 39 18.76 70.13 -23.16
C THR A 39 17.44 69.36 -23.01
N LYS A 40 16.39 69.72 -23.76
CA LYS A 40 15.10 69.02 -23.72
C LYS A 40 15.19 67.58 -24.24
N LEU A 41 16.00 67.34 -25.27
CA LEU A 41 16.30 65.98 -25.76
C LEU A 41 17.09 65.18 -24.72
N GLY A 42 18.07 65.80 -24.06
CA GLY A 42 18.83 65.21 -22.95
C GLY A 42 17.93 64.80 -21.78
N GLU A 43 17.00 65.67 -21.38
CA GLU A 43 16.00 65.36 -20.35
C GLU A 43 15.10 64.19 -20.76
N GLY A 44 14.67 64.13 -22.03
CA GLY A 44 13.88 63.01 -22.57
C GLY A 44 14.65 61.68 -22.56
N ILE A 45 15.93 61.71 -22.97
CA ILE A 45 16.83 60.55 -22.93
C ILE A 45 17.05 60.08 -21.49
N ASP A 46 17.27 61.00 -20.55
CA ASP A 46 17.44 60.67 -19.13
C ASP A 46 16.16 60.04 -18.55
N ARG A 47 14.99 60.52 -18.97
CA ARG A 47 13.69 59.99 -18.54
C ARG A 47 13.45 58.57 -19.09
N LEU A 48 13.73 58.34 -20.37
CA LEU A 48 13.70 57.02 -21.00
C LEU A 48 14.71 56.06 -20.35
N THR A 49 15.91 56.54 -20.05
CA THR A 49 16.98 55.74 -19.42
C THR A 49 16.59 55.31 -18.01
N LYS A 50 15.95 56.19 -17.23
CA LYS A 50 15.43 55.85 -15.90
C LYS A 50 14.32 54.79 -15.96
N GLU A 51 13.36 54.95 -16.86
CA GLU A 51 12.26 53.99 -17.03
C GLU A 51 12.74 52.64 -17.58
N LEU A 52 13.67 52.64 -18.55
CA LEU A 52 14.27 51.41 -19.06
C LEU A 52 15.00 50.64 -17.94
N ASN A 53 15.81 51.33 -17.13
CA ASN A 53 16.50 50.71 -16.00
C ASN A 53 15.52 50.15 -14.96
N LYS A 54 14.46 50.88 -14.63
CA LYS A 54 13.39 50.42 -13.74
C LYS A 54 12.72 49.15 -14.28
N HIS A 55 12.43 49.12 -15.57
CA HIS A 55 11.77 47.98 -16.22
C HIS A 55 12.68 46.75 -16.31
N ILE A 56 13.97 46.95 -16.60
CA ILE A 56 15.00 45.90 -16.56
C ILE A 56 15.11 45.32 -15.14
N LEU A 57 15.19 46.18 -14.12
CA LEU A 57 15.32 45.77 -12.72
C LEU A 57 14.10 44.97 -12.24
N LEU A 58 12.88 45.44 -12.56
CA LEU A 58 11.63 44.75 -12.22
C LEU A 58 11.53 43.38 -12.88
N LYS A 59 11.79 43.30 -14.20
CA LYS A 59 11.77 42.04 -14.94
C LYS A 59 12.79 41.03 -14.42
N HIS A 60 14.00 41.47 -14.07
CA HIS A 60 15.00 40.61 -13.46
C HIS A 60 14.60 40.15 -12.05
N GLY A 61 14.00 41.04 -11.25
CA GLY A 61 13.46 40.70 -9.93
C GLY A 61 12.36 39.64 -10.00
N ASP A 62 11.43 39.78 -10.95
CA ASP A 62 10.35 38.82 -11.17
C ASP A 62 10.88 37.46 -11.64
N LEU A 63 11.85 37.45 -12.57
CA LEU A 63 12.48 36.21 -13.04
C LEU A 63 13.23 35.47 -11.93
N LEU A 64 13.95 36.22 -11.07
CA LEU A 64 14.65 35.66 -9.91
C LEU A 64 13.68 35.08 -8.89
N ARG A 65 12.57 35.78 -8.61
CA ARG A 65 11.51 35.25 -7.74
C ARG A 65 10.92 33.98 -8.31
N GLN A 66 10.63 33.95 -9.62
CA GLN A 66 10.12 32.76 -10.29
C GLN A 66 11.11 31.59 -10.22
N ALA A 67 12.40 31.83 -10.44
CA ALA A 67 13.44 30.81 -10.31
C ALA A 67 13.58 30.27 -8.88
N ASN A 68 13.49 31.13 -7.87
CA ASN A 68 13.47 30.72 -6.47
C ASN A 68 12.24 29.86 -6.15
N HIS A 69 11.05 30.25 -6.61
CA HIS A 69 9.84 29.45 -6.42
C HIS A 69 9.92 28.09 -7.13
N ALA A 70 10.47 28.04 -8.34
CA ALA A 70 10.71 26.78 -9.05
C ALA A 70 11.70 25.88 -8.28
N THR A 71 12.73 26.46 -7.66
CA THR A 71 13.71 25.74 -6.84
C THR A 71 13.07 25.18 -5.57
N GLN A 72 12.25 25.97 -4.88
CA GLN A 72 11.49 25.52 -3.71
C GLN A 72 10.53 24.37 -4.06
N LEU A 73 9.82 24.48 -5.18
CA LEU A 73 8.96 23.39 -5.67
C LEU A 73 9.75 22.12 -5.97
N GLN A 74 10.93 22.23 -6.56
CA GLN A 74 11.78 21.08 -6.82
C GLN A 74 12.23 20.40 -5.51
N GLU A 75 12.55 21.18 -4.47
CA GLU A 75 12.90 20.65 -3.15
C GLU A 75 11.73 19.90 -2.50
N VAL A 76 10.53 20.48 -2.55
CA VAL A 76 9.30 19.81 -2.07
C VAL A 76 9.04 18.53 -2.85
N LEU A 77 9.21 18.55 -4.18
CA LEU A 77 8.99 17.39 -5.04
C LEU A 77 10.00 16.27 -4.76
N ASN A 78 11.27 16.63 -4.54
CA ASN A 78 12.30 15.68 -4.13
C ASN A 78 11.97 15.04 -2.77
N THR A 79 11.51 15.85 -1.80
CA THR A 79 11.10 15.38 -0.47
C THR A 79 9.89 14.46 -0.56
N MET A 80 8.89 14.83 -1.37
CA MET A 80 7.71 14.02 -1.63
C MET A 80 8.07 12.67 -2.27
N ASN A 81 8.97 12.68 -3.26
CA ASN A 81 9.46 11.45 -3.87
C ASN A 81 10.15 10.55 -2.84
N ALA A 82 11.01 11.11 -1.99
CA ALA A 82 11.65 10.35 -0.91
C ALA A 82 10.62 9.74 0.06
N HIS A 83 9.58 10.49 0.42
CA HIS A 83 8.49 9.97 1.25
C HIS A 83 7.70 8.85 0.57
N VAL A 84 7.41 8.95 -0.73
CA VAL A 84 6.74 7.89 -1.49
C VAL A 84 7.59 6.62 -1.53
N GLN A 85 8.90 6.75 -1.79
CA GLN A 85 9.81 5.61 -1.79
C GLN A 85 9.87 4.93 -0.41
N ASN A 86 9.95 5.73 0.65
CA ASN A 86 9.92 5.22 2.03
C ASN A 86 8.60 4.53 2.37
N LEU A 87 7.47 5.10 1.91
CA LEU A 87 6.16 4.50 2.11
C LEU A 87 6.07 3.14 1.42
N PHE A 88 6.55 3.04 0.18
CA PHE A 88 6.58 1.78 -0.57
C PHE A 88 7.45 0.72 0.12
N ALA A 89 8.65 1.11 0.57
CA ALA A 89 9.55 0.21 1.30
C ALA A 89 8.92 -0.28 2.62
N ASN A 90 8.24 0.61 3.35
CA ASN A 90 7.55 0.26 4.59
C ASN A 90 6.34 -0.65 4.35
N ALA A 91 5.57 -0.41 3.28
CA ALA A 91 4.45 -1.27 2.90
C ALA A 91 4.91 -2.69 2.55
N GLU A 92 5.99 -2.83 1.76
CA GLU A 92 6.56 -4.14 1.46
C GLU A 92 7.13 -4.84 2.71
N ARG A 93 7.76 -4.09 3.63
CA ARG A 93 8.18 -4.65 4.93
C ARG A 93 6.99 -5.14 5.75
N LEU A 94 5.91 -4.36 5.83
CA LEU A 94 4.70 -4.74 6.56
C LEU A 94 4.08 -6.01 5.97
N LYS A 95 3.97 -6.07 4.64
CA LYS A 95 3.50 -7.25 3.91
C LYS A 95 4.31 -8.49 4.25
N MET A 96 5.65 -8.39 4.26
CA MET A 96 6.52 -9.49 4.66
C MET A 96 6.36 -9.88 6.14
N GLN A 97 6.19 -8.89 7.02
CA GLN A 97 5.96 -9.11 8.45
C GLN A 97 4.62 -9.80 8.74
N ILE A 98 3.63 -9.69 7.85
CA ILE A 98 2.33 -10.38 8.00
C ILE A 98 2.34 -11.74 7.29
N HIS A 99 2.88 -11.80 6.07
CA HIS A 99 2.81 -13.00 5.24
C HIS A 99 3.57 -14.19 5.86
N ARG A 100 4.77 -13.94 6.41
CA ARG A 100 5.58 -14.98 7.06
C ARG A 100 4.88 -15.62 8.27
N PRO A 101 4.46 -14.86 9.31
CA PRO A 101 3.79 -15.47 10.45
C PRO A 101 2.45 -16.09 10.08
N TYR A 102 1.73 -15.56 9.09
CA TYR A 102 0.52 -16.20 8.59
C TYR A 102 0.80 -17.62 8.07
N HIS A 103 1.78 -17.77 7.19
CA HIS A 103 2.13 -19.08 6.63
C HIS A 103 2.66 -20.04 7.71
N THR A 104 3.48 -19.54 8.64
CA THR A 104 3.95 -20.33 9.78
C THR A 104 2.79 -20.78 10.67
N LEU A 105 1.83 -19.90 10.95
CA LEU A 105 0.64 -20.22 11.74
C LEU A 105 -0.23 -21.26 11.03
N GLU A 106 -0.47 -21.09 9.73
CA GLU A 106 -1.21 -22.05 8.91
C GLU A 106 -0.58 -23.45 8.96
N GLN A 107 0.74 -23.52 8.82
CA GLN A 107 1.49 -24.78 8.94
C GLN A 107 1.33 -25.40 10.32
N HIS A 108 1.47 -24.62 11.39
CA HIS A 108 1.30 -25.10 12.75
C HIS A 108 -0.13 -25.57 13.03
N THR A 109 -1.15 -24.85 12.55
CA THR A 109 -2.55 -25.28 12.66
C THR A 109 -2.80 -26.60 11.93
N ARG A 110 -2.20 -26.78 10.75
CA ARG A 110 -2.30 -28.05 10.00
C ARG A 110 -1.62 -29.21 10.73
N ILE A 111 -0.43 -28.98 11.28
CA ILE A 111 0.29 -29.98 12.09
C ILE A 111 -0.52 -30.32 13.34
N LEU A 112 -1.08 -29.32 14.02
CA LEU A 112 -1.90 -29.50 15.20
C LEU A 112 -3.16 -30.31 14.89
N GLY A 113 -3.83 -30.05 13.76
CA GLY A 113 -4.97 -30.86 13.30
C GLY A 113 -4.59 -32.33 13.07
N ARG A 114 -3.44 -32.58 12.44
CA ARG A 114 -2.91 -33.95 12.27
C ARG A 114 -2.55 -34.61 13.60
N LEU A 115 -1.97 -33.86 14.54
CA LEU A 115 -1.63 -34.35 15.87
C LEU A 115 -2.88 -34.68 16.68
N HIS A 116 -3.93 -33.86 16.59
CA HIS A 116 -5.21 -34.15 17.24
C HIS A 116 -5.83 -35.43 16.71
N LEU A 117 -5.85 -35.61 15.39
CA LEU A 117 -6.33 -36.85 14.77
C LEU A 117 -5.50 -38.05 15.22
N ALA A 118 -4.17 -37.96 15.17
CA ALA A 118 -3.29 -39.04 15.66
C ALA A 118 -3.52 -39.36 17.14
N SER A 119 -3.64 -38.33 17.99
CA SER A 119 -3.92 -38.49 19.43
C SER A 119 -5.29 -39.09 19.69
N HIS A 120 -6.29 -38.73 18.89
CA HIS A 120 -7.63 -39.31 18.97
C HIS A 120 -7.58 -40.81 18.63
N ILE A 121 -6.99 -41.17 17.49
CA ILE A 121 -6.80 -42.56 17.06
C ILE A 121 -6.08 -43.37 18.14
N LEU A 122 -4.96 -42.88 18.67
CA LEU A 122 -4.20 -43.58 19.72
C LEU A 122 -5.04 -43.83 20.98
N ARG A 123 -5.85 -42.84 21.40
CA ARG A 123 -6.76 -42.99 22.54
C ARG A 123 -7.83 -44.05 22.27
N GLN A 124 -8.41 -44.05 21.07
CA GLN A 124 -9.42 -45.03 20.71
C GLN A 124 -8.84 -46.44 20.60
N VAL A 125 -7.67 -46.61 19.99
CA VAL A 125 -6.95 -47.89 19.94
C VAL A 125 -6.68 -48.42 21.34
N ASN A 126 -6.19 -47.57 22.26
CA ASN A 126 -5.96 -47.97 23.65
C ASN A 126 -7.28 -48.39 24.32
N ARG A 127 -8.37 -47.64 24.13
CA ARG A 127 -9.68 -47.98 24.67
C ARG A 127 -10.21 -49.31 24.13
N ILE A 128 -10.10 -49.56 22.82
CA ILE A 128 -10.47 -50.83 22.20
C ILE A 128 -9.66 -51.98 22.83
N GLN A 129 -8.35 -51.82 22.99
CA GLN A 129 -7.50 -52.82 23.64
C GLN A 129 -7.91 -53.12 25.09
N GLN A 130 -8.25 -52.08 25.87
CA GLN A 130 -8.72 -52.24 27.24
C GLN A 130 -10.07 -52.95 27.30
N LEU A 131 -11.02 -52.56 26.44
CA LEU A 131 -12.34 -53.17 26.36
C LEU A 131 -12.27 -54.63 25.90
N ASN A 132 -11.40 -54.94 24.93
CA ASN A 132 -11.17 -56.31 24.47
C ASN A 132 -10.60 -57.18 25.60
N ARG A 133 -9.59 -56.69 26.34
CA ARG A 133 -9.08 -57.39 27.53
C ARG A 133 -10.16 -57.63 28.59
N ARG A 134 -11.04 -56.66 28.83
CA ARG A 134 -12.16 -56.80 29.76
C ARG A 134 -13.17 -57.83 29.26
N LEU A 135 -13.51 -57.79 27.97
CA LEU A 135 -14.43 -58.73 27.33
C LEU A 135 -13.96 -60.19 27.50
N SER A 136 -12.66 -60.44 27.31
CA SER A 136 -12.07 -61.78 27.48
C SER A 136 -12.03 -62.27 28.93
N ASN A 137 -11.98 -61.36 29.91
CA ASN A 137 -11.86 -61.69 31.33
C ASN A 137 -13.21 -61.72 32.07
N THR A 138 -14.26 -61.14 31.50
CA THR A 138 -15.60 -61.09 32.11
C THR A 138 -16.39 -62.34 31.70
N ASN A 139 -16.94 -63.08 32.67
CA ASN A 139 -17.80 -64.25 32.42
C ASN A 139 -19.31 -63.92 32.47
N ASP A 140 -19.69 -62.74 32.95
CA ASP A 140 -21.08 -62.29 33.05
C ASP A 140 -21.59 -61.77 31.69
N TYR A 141 -22.64 -62.40 31.17
CA TYR A 141 -23.24 -62.12 29.87
C TYR A 141 -23.78 -60.69 29.75
N ILE A 142 -24.36 -60.14 30.82
CA ILE A 142 -24.93 -58.79 30.80
C ILE A 142 -23.81 -57.75 30.66
N GLN A 143 -22.70 -57.99 31.35
CA GLN A 143 -21.52 -57.12 31.26
C GLN A 143 -20.81 -57.27 29.91
N LYS A 144 -20.72 -58.47 29.34
CA LYS A 144 -20.22 -58.68 27.97
C LYS A 144 -21.04 -57.89 26.95
N ALA A 145 -22.37 -57.96 27.01
CA ALA A 145 -23.26 -57.22 26.11
C ALA A 145 -23.04 -55.70 26.21
N SER A 146 -22.86 -55.17 27.42
CA SER A 146 -22.55 -53.75 27.62
C SER A 146 -21.20 -53.34 27.04
N ILE A 147 -20.16 -54.16 27.20
CA ILE A 147 -18.82 -53.91 26.61
C ILE A 147 -18.89 -53.96 25.08
N LEU A 148 -19.69 -54.87 24.53
CA LEU A 148 -19.89 -54.97 23.08
C LEU A 148 -20.61 -53.75 22.51
N GLN A 149 -21.63 -53.24 23.20
CA GLN A 149 -22.31 -52.01 22.80
C GLN A 149 -21.34 -50.80 22.81
N GLU A 150 -20.45 -50.72 23.79
CA GLU A 150 -19.42 -49.68 23.86
C GLU A 150 -18.41 -49.79 22.70
N LEU A 151 -17.99 -51.01 22.35
CA LEU A 151 -17.14 -51.27 21.19
C LEU A 151 -17.83 -50.93 19.87
N GLU A 152 -19.13 -51.20 19.73
CA GLU A 152 -19.91 -50.81 18.55
C GLU A 152 -20.05 -49.29 18.43
N GLN A 153 -20.17 -48.58 19.55
CA GLN A 153 -20.19 -47.12 19.55
C GLN A 153 -18.86 -46.52 19.10
N ILE A 154 -17.72 -47.10 19.51
CA ILE A 154 -16.38 -46.69 19.03
C ILE A 154 -16.20 -47.05 17.55
N ALA A 155 -16.75 -48.19 17.10
CA ALA A 155 -16.70 -48.61 15.70
C ALA A 155 -17.52 -47.71 14.75
N ALA A 156 -18.52 -47.00 15.28
CA ALA A 156 -19.33 -46.05 14.53
C ALA A 156 -18.63 -44.69 14.30
N ASP A 157 -17.44 -44.50 14.88
CA ASP A 157 -16.63 -43.31 14.68
C ASP A 157 -16.07 -43.26 13.25
N THR A 158 -16.49 -42.25 12.49
CA THR A 158 -16.08 -42.06 11.09
C THR A 158 -14.57 -41.83 10.95
N GLU A 159 -13.92 -41.24 11.96
CA GLU A 159 -12.46 -41.00 11.93
C GLU A 159 -11.65 -42.30 12.05
N LEU A 160 -12.27 -43.37 12.58
CA LEU A 160 -11.64 -44.68 12.75
C LEU A 160 -11.93 -45.62 11.58
N SER A 161 -12.99 -45.37 10.82
CA SER A 161 -13.41 -46.19 9.67
C SER A 161 -12.37 -46.19 8.54
N ASP A 162 -11.68 -45.06 8.36
CA ASP A 162 -10.63 -44.87 7.35
C ASP A 162 -9.32 -45.60 7.68
N ILE A 163 -9.23 -46.28 8.84
CA ILE A 163 -8.03 -46.97 9.30
C ILE A 163 -8.24 -48.48 9.18
N ASP A 164 -7.71 -49.06 8.11
CA ASP A 164 -7.86 -50.47 7.76
C ASP A 164 -7.52 -51.44 8.91
N ALA A 165 -6.48 -51.12 9.69
CA ALA A 165 -6.04 -51.93 10.82
C ALA A 165 -7.07 -51.97 11.95
N ILE A 166 -7.71 -50.84 12.25
CA ILE A 166 -8.75 -50.73 13.29
C ILE A 166 -10.04 -51.42 12.80
N ALA A 167 -10.41 -51.20 11.54
CA ALA A 167 -11.53 -51.88 10.92
C ALA A 167 -11.35 -53.40 10.89
N MET A 168 -10.11 -53.89 10.68
CA MET A 168 -9.78 -55.31 10.76
C MET A 168 -9.90 -55.87 12.19
N GLU A 169 -9.35 -55.19 13.19
CA GLU A 169 -9.48 -55.59 14.61
C GLU A 169 -10.94 -55.63 15.08
N LEU A 170 -11.74 -54.61 14.77
CA LEU A 170 -13.17 -54.59 15.11
C LEU A 170 -13.94 -55.73 14.41
N ARG A 171 -13.58 -56.07 13.17
CA ARG A 171 -14.14 -57.24 12.47
C ARG A 171 -13.75 -58.56 13.14
N ASN A 172 -12.52 -58.69 13.63
CA ASN A 172 -12.06 -59.87 14.33
C ASN A 172 -12.80 -60.05 15.66
N ILE A 173 -12.93 -58.98 16.45
CA ILE A 173 -13.71 -58.98 17.70
C ILE A 173 -15.16 -59.42 17.44
N ARG A 174 -15.79 -58.91 16.37
CA ARG A 174 -17.15 -59.30 15.99
C ARG A 174 -17.26 -60.76 15.54
N LYS A 175 -16.23 -61.33 14.93
CA LYS A 175 -16.20 -62.75 14.57
C LYS A 175 -16.06 -63.61 15.82
N ASP A 176 -15.15 -63.25 16.72
CA ASP A 176 -14.90 -64.00 17.95
C ASP A 176 -16.15 -64.05 18.85
N THR A 177 -16.91 -62.97 18.91
CA THR A 177 -18.16 -62.92 19.69
C THR A 177 -19.28 -63.76 19.08
N LEU A 178 -19.38 -63.82 17.75
CA LEU A 178 -20.31 -64.70 17.06
C LEU A 178 -19.96 -66.18 17.26
N TYR A 179 -18.68 -66.53 17.30
CA TYR A 179 -18.24 -67.90 17.62
C TYR A 179 -18.59 -68.28 19.06
N THR A 180 -18.38 -67.39 20.03
CA THR A 180 -18.76 -67.67 21.43
C THR A 180 -20.27 -67.84 21.62
N MET A 181 -21.09 -67.00 20.97
CA MET A 181 -22.55 -67.12 21.05
C MET A 181 -23.09 -68.39 20.35
N ARG A 182 -22.42 -68.84 19.28
CA ARG A 182 -22.84 -70.01 18.49
C ARG A 182 -22.41 -71.35 19.11
N LEU A 183 -21.31 -71.37 19.87
CA LEU A 183 -20.90 -72.53 20.66
C LEU A 183 -21.72 -72.68 21.95
N GLU A 184 -22.31 -71.60 22.47
CA GLU A 184 -23.20 -71.63 23.65
C GLU A 184 -24.67 -71.98 23.32
N THR A 185 -25.04 -72.05 22.03
CA THR A 185 -26.39 -72.44 21.56
C THR A 185 -26.50 -73.87 21.05
N MET A 186 -25.42 -74.66 21.08
CA MET A 186 -25.42 -76.11 20.88
C MET A 186 -25.25 -76.84 22.21
#